data_AF-A0A1F6NWH3-F1
#
_entry.id   AF-A0A1F6NWH3-F1
#
_cell.length_a   1.000
_cell.length_b   1.000
_cell.length_c   1.000
_cell.angle_alpha   90.00
_cell.angle_beta   90.00
_cell.angle_gamma   90.00
#
_symmetry.space_group_name_H-M   'P 1'
#
loop_
_entity.id
_entity.type
_entity.pdbx_description
1 polymer ?
#
loop_
_entity_poly.entity_id
_entity_poly.type
_entity_poly.pdbx_seq_one_letter_code
_entity_poly.pdbx_strand_id
1 'polypeptide(L)'
;MENKPKTSDRAYYLFALRIVGDFGASIAVPAVLAALVGNWIDEKFSTYPLFVALFLLVAGLLTAKSIMKKAKKYGEEYDQLK
;
A
#
# COMPACT_ATOMS: atom_id res chain seq x y z
N MET A 1 -15.12 13.11 33.63
CA MET A 1 -15.38 12.24 32.46
C MET A 1 -15.14 13.11 31.24
N GLU A 2 -14.06 12.85 30.51
CA GLU A 2 -13.62 13.67 29.38
C GLU A 2 -14.61 13.51 28.22
N ASN A 3 -15.35 14.58 27.92
CA ASN A 3 -16.38 14.60 26.88
C ASN A 3 -15.68 14.82 25.54
N LYS A 4 -15.17 13.73 24.94
CA LYS A 4 -14.59 13.78 23.60
C LYS A 4 -15.68 14.17 22.59
N PRO A 5 -15.46 15.22 21.77
CA PRO A 5 -16.44 15.60 20.77
C PRO A 5 -16.61 14.45 19.77
N LYS A 6 -17.86 14.06 19.46
CA LYS A 6 -18.18 13.14 18.37
C LYS A 6 -17.54 13.69 17.09
N THR A 7 -16.51 13.03 16.59
CA THR A 7 -15.93 13.36 15.29
C THR A 7 -17.06 13.33 14.25
N SER A 8 -17.12 14.36 13.38
CA SER A 8 -18.18 14.41 12.36
C SER A 8 -18.07 13.19 11.45
N ASP A 9 -19.20 12.59 11.07
CA ASP A 9 -19.24 11.44 10.16
C ASP A 9 -18.39 11.68 8.90
N ARG A 10 -18.35 12.94 8.41
CA ARG A 10 -17.49 13.36 7.29
C ARG A 10 -16.01 13.11 7.53
N ALA A 11 -15.49 13.41 8.71
CA ALA A 11 -14.07 13.20 9.04
C ALA A 11 -13.72 11.71 9.05
N TYR A 12 -14.63 10.88 9.55
CA TYR A 12 -14.49 9.42 9.53
C TYR A 12 -14.43 8.87 8.10
N TYR A 13 -15.37 9.29 7.22
CA TYR A 13 -15.37 8.85 5.83
C TYR A 13 -14.15 9.32 5.05
N LEU A 14 -13.70 10.57 5.25
CA LEU A 14 -12.48 11.07 4.62
C LEU A 14 -11.24 10.32 5.09
N PHE A 15 -11.18 9.96 6.37
CA PHE A 15 -10.11 9.13 6.92
C PHE A 15 -10.11 7.72 6.31
N ALA A 16 -11.27 7.08 6.22
CA ALA A 16 -11.41 5.78 5.57
C ALA A 16 -10.99 5.83 4.09
N LEU A 17 -11.41 6.86 3.35
CA LEU A 17 -11.03 7.04 1.95
C LEU A 17 -9.51 7.22 1.79
N ARG A 18 -8.89 7.97 2.71
CA ARG A 18 -7.44 8.16 2.75
C ARG A 18 -6.70 6.85 2.98
N ILE A 19 -7.17 6.00 3.90
CA ILE A 19 -6.62 4.66 4.14
C ILE A 19 -6.70 3.84 2.84
N VAL A 20 -7.90 3.73 2.25
CA VAL A 20 -8.11 2.93 1.04
C VAL A 20 -7.20 3.40 -0.10
N GLY A 21 -7.13 4.71 -0.34
CA GLY A 21 -6.28 5.28 -1.38
C GLY A 21 -4.79 5.04 -1.13
N ASP A 22 -4.33 5.24 0.10
CA ASP A 22 -2.91 5.10 0.45
C ASP A 22 -2.45 3.63 0.40
N PHE A 23 -3.25 2.69 0.91
CA PHE A 23 -2.95 1.26 0.80
C PHE A 23 -3.03 0.78 -0.65
N GLY A 24 -4.07 1.16 -1.38
CA GLY A 24 -4.24 0.81 -2.78
C GLY A 24 -3.06 1.28 -3.64
N ALA A 25 -2.66 2.55 -3.51
CA ALA A 25 -1.51 3.08 -4.23
C ALA A 25 -0.20 2.40 -3.80
N SER A 26 -0.02 2.14 -2.50
CA SER A 26 1.19 1.49 -1.98
C SER A 26 1.35 0.05 -2.47
N ILE A 27 0.27 -0.64 -2.84
CA ILE A 27 0.31 -1.99 -3.42
C ILE A 27 0.46 -1.94 -4.93
N ALA A 28 -0.38 -1.14 -5.59
CA ALA A 28 -0.48 -1.14 -7.04
C ALA A 28 0.79 -0.57 -7.69
N VAL A 29 1.33 0.53 -7.16
CA VAL A 29 2.48 1.22 -7.78
C VAL A 29 3.73 0.32 -7.84
N PRO A 30 4.19 -0.31 -6.74
CA PRO A 30 5.36 -1.18 -6.79
C PRO A 30 5.14 -2.41 -7.68
N ALA A 31 3.95 -3.01 -7.66
CA ALA A 31 3.66 -4.19 -8.47
C ALA A 31 3.67 -3.88 -9.97
N VAL A 32 3.04 -2.78 -10.39
CA VAL A 32 3.02 -2.34 -11.80
C VAL A 32 4.43 -1.98 -12.26
N LEU A 33 5.19 -1.21 -11.47
CA LEU A 33 6.57 -0.86 -11.82
C LEU A 33 7.46 -2.10 -11.92
N ALA A 34 7.34 -3.04 -10.98
CA ALA A 34 8.08 -4.30 -11.00
C ALA A 34 7.75 -5.15 -12.24
N ALA A 35 6.48 -5.25 -12.60
CA ALA A 35 6.05 -5.98 -13.80
C ALA A 35 6.58 -5.32 -15.09
N LEU A 36 6.51 -3.99 -15.20
CA LEU A 36 7.01 -3.26 -16.37
C LEU A 36 8.53 -3.41 -16.52
N VAL A 37 9.29 -3.22 -15.44
CA VAL A 37 10.75 -3.36 -15.47
C VAL A 37 11.15 -4.81 -15.71
N GLY A 38 10.45 -5.76 -15.09
CA GLY A 38 10.70 -7.19 -15.28
C GLY A 38 10.49 -7.61 -16.72
N ASN A 39 9.37 -7.19 -17.31
CA ASN A 39 9.05 -7.53 -18.69
C ASN A 39 10.08 -6.93 -19.66
N TRP A 40 10.47 -5.67 -19.45
CA TRP A 40 11.50 -5.03 -20.27
C TRP A 40 12.84 -5.78 -20.23
N ILE A 41 13.23 -6.34 -19.08
CA ILE A 41 14.45 -7.15 -18.96
C ILE A 41 14.25 -8.53 -19.62
N ASP A 42 13.14 -9.22 -19.32
CA ASP A 42 12.83 -10.53 -19.90
C ASP A 42 12.84 -10.47 -21.44
N GLU A 43 12.21 -9.44 -22.05
CA GLU A 43 12.23 -9.20 -23.49
C GLU A 43 13.65 -8.93 -24.01
N LYS A 44 14.40 -8.06 -23.33
CA LYS A 44 15.75 -7.66 -23.75
C LYS A 44 16.73 -8.84 -23.77
N PHE A 45 16.59 -9.78 -22.85
CA PHE A 45 17.45 -10.95 -22.75
C PHE A 45 16.83 -12.23 -23.32
N SER A 46 15.66 -12.14 -23.99
CA SER A 46 14.90 -13.29 -24.50
C SER A 46 14.75 -14.41 -23.46
N THR A 47 14.55 -14.00 -22.20
CA THR A 47 14.40 -14.92 -21.08
C THR A 47 12.91 -15.24 -20.91
N TYR A 48 12.59 -16.44 -20.44
CA TYR A 48 11.26 -16.74 -19.90
C TYR A 48 10.91 -15.71 -18.80
N PRO A 49 9.63 -15.48 -18.45
CA PRO A 49 9.18 -14.39 -17.56
C PRO A 49 9.62 -14.56 -16.08
N LEU A 50 10.92 -14.69 -15.87
CA LEU A 50 11.59 -14.96 -14.60
C LEU A 50 11.88 -13.64 -13.89
N PHE A 51 12.27 -12.59 -14.63
CA PHE A 51 12.53 -11.29 -14.03
C PHE A 51 11.23 -10.61 -13.59
N VAL A 52 10.14 -10.76 -14.34
CA VAL A 52 8.79 -10.36 -13.87
C VAL A 52 8.44 -11.04 -12.55
N ALA A 53 8.56 -12.37 -12.47
CA ALA A 53 8.23 -13.11 -11.26
C ALA A 53 9.11 -12.70 -10.07
N LEU A 54 10.43 -12.56 -10.30
CA LEU A 54 11.38 -12.14 -9.29
C LEU A 54 11.08 -10.73 -8.76
N PHE A 55 10.86 -9.75 -9.64
CA PHE A 55 10.58 -8.39 -9.22
C PHE A 55 9.22 -8.24 -8.56
N LEU A 56 8.20 -8.97 -9.01
CA LEU A 56 6.90 -9.00 -8.31
C LEU A 56 7.04 -9.57 -6.90
N LEU A 57 7.85 -10.62 -6.72
CA LEU A 57 8.11 -11.20 -5.40
C LEU A 57 8.83 -10.18 -4.49
N VAL A 58 9.87 -9.53 -4.99
CA VAL A 58 10.59 -8.47 -4.25
C VAL A 58 9.67 -7.29 -3.92
N ALA A 59 8.89 -6.81 -4.89
CA ALA A 59 7.92 -5.74 -4.68
C ALA A 59 6.85 -6.12 -3.65
N GLY A 60 6.36 -7.36 -3.68
CA GLY A 60 5.42 -7.91 -2.71
C GLY A 60 5.99 -7.90 -1.29
N LEU A 61 7.23 -8.34 -1.11
CA LEU A 61 7.90 -8.33 0.21
C LEU A 61 8.12 -6.90 0.74
N LEU A 62 8.58 -5.98 -0.11
CA LEU A 62 8.77 -4.58 0.27
C LEU A 62 7.45 -3.92 0.63
N THR A 63 6.41 -4.18 -0.16
CA THR A 63 5.05 -3.69 0.08
C THR A 63 4.50 -4.24 1.39
N ALA A 64 4.63 -5.54 1.67
CA ALA A 64 4.17 -6.15 2.91
C ALA A 64 4.78 -5.49 4.15
N LYS A 65 6.11 -5.26 4.13
CA LYS A 65 6.80 -4.56 5.22
C LYS A 65 6.30 -3.12 5.40
N SER A 66 6.05 -2.41 4.30
CA SER A 66 5.53 -1.04 4.33
C SER A 66 4.09 -0.98 4.87
N ILE A 67 3.24 -1.91 4.44
CA ILE A 67 1.85 -2.05 4.88
C ILE A 67 1.75 -2.28 6.37
N MET A 68 2.58 -3.15 6.94
CA MET A 68 2.58 -3.39 8.40
C MET A 68 2.84 -2.12 9.19
N LYS A 69 3.81 -1.30 8.74
CA LYS A 69 4.12 -0.01 9.38
C LYS A 69 2.96 0.98 9.23
N LYS A 70 2.35 1.06 8.04
CA LYS A 70 1.19 1.94 7.78
C LYS A 70 -0.04 1.52 8.57
N ALA A 71 -0.32 0.22 8.67
CA ALA A 71 -1.46 -0.30 9.42
C ALA A 71 -1.40 0.09 10.89
N LYS A 72 -0.22 -0.04 11.51
CA LYS A 72 -0.02 0.42 12.90
C LYS A 72 -0.27 1.93 13.04
N LYS A 73 0.29 2.73 12.14
CA LYS A 73 0.11 4.19 12.15
C LYS A 73 -1.36 4.61 12.00
N TYR A 74 -2.08 4.01 11.06
CA TYR A 74 -3.50 4.30 10.88
C TYR A 74 -4.36 3.83 12.04
N GLY A 75 -3.98 2.74 12.73
CA GLY A 75 -4.61 2.35 14.00
C GLY A 75 -4.45 3.42 15.08
N GLU A 76 -3.24 3.96 15.24
CA GLU A 76 -2.97 5.06 16.18
C GLU A 76 -3.74 6.35 15.81
N GLU A 77 -3.81 6.71 14.52
CA GLU A 77 -4.60 7.85 14.03
C GLU A 77 -6.12 7.63 14.25
N TYR A 78 -6.60 6.39 14.14
CA TYR A 78 -8.00 6.03 14.40
C TYR A 78 -8.39 6.18 15.87
N ASP A 79 -7.52 5.74 16.79
CA ASP A 79 -7.76 5.86 18.24
C ASP A 79 -7.85 7.32 18.72
N GLN A 80 -7.23 8.25 17.96
CA GLN A 80 -7.33 9.69 18.21
C GLN A 80 -8.64 10.31 17.66
N LEU A 81 -9.27 9.66 16.68
CA LEU A 81 -10.56 10.07 16.11
C LEU A 81 -11.77 9.53 16.88
N LYS A 82 -11.55 8.55 17.76
CA LYS A 82 -12.54 8.01 18.71
C LYS A 82 -12.60 8.86 20.00
#